data_AF-A0A2L1GN67-F1
#
_entry.id   AF-A0A2L1GN67-F1
#
_cell.length_a   1.000
_cell.length_b   1.000
_cell.length_c   1.000
_cell.angle_alpha   90.00
_cell.angle_beta   90.00
_cell.angle_gamma   90.00
#
_symmetry.space_group_name_H-M   'P 1'
#
loop_
_entity.id
_entity.type
_entity.pdbx_description
1 polymer ?
#
loop_
_entity_poly.entity_id
_entity_poly.type
_entity_poly.pdbx_seq_one_letter_code
_entity_poly.pdbx_strand_id
1 'polypeptide(L)'
;MHDLLQHLVQWRLLPLGSVEFVSVEFALFLLLFLPLYWACGHSFRAQNGLLLAASLGWLLLLNPLFALVLVLYSGLIVATAAGLHRAVQSAAHDPEVGRPWLLAGIAFALVHLALYKYAGAFRSLMPPAFQSGTARILMPLGLSYYTLQSLSYLVALYRRRIRPWPWYEVPLYLAFFPTVSAGPIWRADSMESIAGEGWAADPQLHSPRQPVRPALAFGLLFLGLLKIWWLAATLNDGFVEPVFANPDSFDSFSILLAIYGYTAQLYLNFSGHADLAIGTAMLLGFRLPPNFAAPFFAHNLREFWRRWHISLSTWIRDYVYIPLGGSHAGFRRTQLNVILAMCLSGLWHGSGWCFFLWGLLHGLGLVALNLGDAFFDRRDALAETWPGRALGILCTLSFVAFAFLVFRSETLDEVVGVLAALLAHVAVLPPLGSVIAALLLLLALLSWPLWQMLFRGLVCLLEEMPMLLWCLPLGLLAFFLLIVAPSGVPGFIYATF
;
A
#
# COMPACT_ATOMS: atom_id res chain seq x y z
N MET A 1 -18.83 -29.76 -18.95
CA MET A 1 -18.04 -28.51 -19.10
C MET A 1 -18.55 -27.40 -18.18
N HIS A 2 -19.87 -27.22 -18.02
CA HIS A 2 -20.46 -26.28 -17.06
C HIS A 2 -20.16 -26.65 -15.58
N ASP A 3 -20.26 -27.93 -15.23
CA ASP A 3 -19.96 -28.40 -13.86
C ASP A 3 -18.46 -28.34 -13.50
N LEU A 4 -17.58 -28.48 -14.51
CA LEU A 4 -16.13 -28.38 -14.32
C LEU A 4 -15.72 -26.93 -13.99
N LEU A 5 -16.41 -25.94 -14.58
CA LEU A 5 -16.23 -24.52 -14.25
C LEU A 5 -16.81 -24.17 -12.87
N GLN A 6 -17.94 -24.76 -12.47
CA GLN A 6 -18.48 -24.57 -11.12
C GLN A 6 -17.59 -25.22 -10.04
N HIS A 7 -17.01 -26.38 -10.33
CA HIS A 7 -16.05 -27.02 -9.43
C HIS A 7 -14.73 -26.26 -9.33
N LEU A 8 -14.22 -25.64 -10.42
CA LEU A 8 -13.04 -24.78 -10.36
C LEU A 8 -13.22 -23.53 -9.48
N VAL A 9 -14.46 -23.07 -9.27
CA VAL A 9 -14.80 -21.95 -8.39
C VAL A 9 -14.92 -22.37 -6.91
N GLN A 10 -15.11 -23.66 -6.62
CA GLN A 10 -15.36 -24.19 -5.27
C GLN A 10 -14.17 -24.89 -4.60
N TRP A 11 -12.98 -24.93 -5.20
CA TRP A 11 -11.78 -25.44 -4.53
C TRP A 11 -11.30 -24.45 -3.44
N ARG A 12 -11.99 -24.45 -2.30
CA ARG A 12 -11.39 -24.09 -1.00
C ARG A 12 -10.51 -25.27 -0.58
N LEU A 13 -9.26 -25.27 -1.02
CA LEU A 13 -8.25 -26.14 -0.38
C LEU A 13 -8.08 -25.64 1.05
N LEU A 14 -8.64 -26.41 1.99
CA LEU A 14 -8.73 -26.15 3.44
C LEU A 14 -9.66 -25.01 3.84
N PRO A 15 -10.31 -25.08 5.04
CA PRO A 15 -10.89 -23.91 5.69
C PRO A 15 -9.78 -23.00 6.25
N LEU A 16 -8.74 -22.75 5.46
CA LEU A 16 -7.72 -21.73 5.69
C LEU A 16 -8.31 -20.37 5.29
N GLY A 17 -9.46 -20.03 5.86
CA GLY A 17 -9.94 -18.65 5.86
C GLY A 17 -8.93 -17.82 6.63
N SER A 18 -8.37 -16.77 6.02
CA SER A 18 -7.43 -15.81 6.61
C SER A 18 -5.96 -16.26 6.77
N VAL A 19 -5.35 -16.93 5.79
CA VAL A 19 -3.87 -16.97 5.74
C VAL A 19 -3.35 -15.61 5.30
N GLU A 20 -3.41 -14.66 6.21
CA GLU A 20 -2.93 -13.31 6.02
C GLU A 20 -1.43 -13.25 6.31
N PHE A 21 -0.77 -12.20 5.86
CA PHE A 21 0.65 -11.96 6.15
C PHE A 21 0.94 -11.85 7.65
N VAL A 22 -0.10 -11.59 8.44
CA VAL A 22 -0.05 -11.45 9.90
C VAL A 22 -0.39 -12.76 10.62
N SER A 23 -0.70 -13.84 9.89
CA SER A 23 -1.13 -15.12 10.46
C SER A 23 0.03 -15.92 11.08
N VAL A 24 -0.30 -16.82 12.00
CA VAL A 24 0.67 -17.75 12.61
C VAL A 24 1.20 -18.71 11.54
N GLU A 25 0.36 -19.11 10.60
CA GLU A 25 0.70 -19.93 9.44
C GLU A 25 1.78 -19.28 8.59
N PHE A 26 1.68 -17.96 8.33
CA PHE A 26 2.73 -17.22 7.62
C PHE A 26 4.03 -17.17 8.43
N ALA A 27 3.96 -16.95 9.74
CA ALA A 27 5.14 -16.95 10.60
C ALA A 27 5.86 -18.31 10.60
N LEU A 28 5.11 -19.41 10.68
CA LEU A 28 5.65 -20.77 10.58
C LEU A 28 6.24 -21.05 9.20
N PHE A 29 5.55 -20.64 8.13
CA PHE A 29 6.06 -20.71 6.78
C PHE A 29 7.41 -19.98 6.67
N LEU A 30 7.50 -18.74 7.14
CA LEU A 30 8.73 -17.95 7.07
C LEU A 30 9.87 -18.57 7.89
N LEU A 31 9.57 -19.09 9.08
CA LEU A 31 10.54 -19.77 9.95
C LEU A 31 11.16 -21.00 9.28
N LEU A 32 10.37 -21.78 8.55
CA LEU A 32 10.84 -22.95 7.80
C LEU A 32 11.49 -22.57 6.47
N PHE A 33 10.98 -21.52 5.82
CA PHE A 33 11.45 -21.06 4.53
C PHE A 33 12.84 -20.43 4.59
N LEU A 34 13.15 -19.62 5.62
CA LEU A 34 14.41 -18.88 5.71
C LEU A 34 15.66 -19.81 5.73
N PRO A 35 15.72 -20.88 6.55
CA PRO A 35 16.85 -21.81 6.50
C PRO A 35 17.03 -22.47 5.13
N LEU A 36 15.93 -22.89 4.50
CA LEU A 36 15.96 -23.47 3.15
C LEU A 36 16.45 -22.45 2.11
N TYR A 37 15.97 -21.22 2.20
CA TYR A 37 16.37 -20.11 1.33
C TYR A 37 17.88 -19.81 1.43
N TRP A 38 18.41 -19.78 2.65
CA TRP A 38 19.82 -19.50 2.89
C TRP A 38 20.73 -20.71 2.61
N ALA A 39 20.22 -21.94 2.69
CA ALA A 39 20.92 -23.13 2.21
C ALA A 39 21.18 -23.06 0.68
N CYS A 40 20.33 -22.37 -0.08
CA CYS A 40 20.55 -22.08 -1.49
C CYS A 40 21.47 -20.88 -1.76
N GLY A 41 22.05 -20.24 -0.73
CA GLY A 41 22.80 -18.98 -0.82
C GLY A 41 24.02 -18.98 -1.73
N HIS A 42 24.54 -20.17 -2.09
CA HIS A 42 25.63 -20.30 -3.07
C HIS A 42 25.24 -19.90 -4.49
N SER A 43 23.94 -19.84 -4.81
CA SER A 43 23.43 -19.48 -6.14
C SER A 43 22.19 -18.61 -6.04
N PHE A 44 22.30 -17.34 -6.46
CA PHE A 44 21.16 -16.43 -6.52
C PHE A 44 20.03 -16.98 -7.42
N ARG A 45 20.37 -17.80 -8.43
CA ARG A 45 19.39 -18.45 -9.31
C ARG A 45 18.58 -19.51 -8.55
N ALA A 46 19.23 -20.31 -7.71
CA ALA A 46 18.55 -21.28 -6.86
C ALA A 46 17.64 -20.58 -5.85
N GLN A 47 18.13 -19.49 -5.24
CA GLN A 47 17.33 -18.62 -4.37
C GLN A 47 16.11 -18.04 -5.11
N ASN A 48 16.27 -17.55 -6.34
CA ASN A 48 15.18 -17.01 -7.15
C ASN A 48 14.15 -18.10 -7.52
N GLY A 49 14.61 -19.30 -7.88
CA GLY A 49 13.73 -20.42 -8.17
C GLY A 49 12.90 -20.83 -6.96
N LEU A 50 13.53 -20.90 -5.78
CA LEU A 50 12.85 -21.21 -4.53
C LEU A 50 11.88 -20.09 -4.11
N LEU A 51 12.26 -18.81 -4.27
CA LEU A 51 11.37 -17.68 -4.02
C LEU A 51 10.15 -17.68 -4.95
N LEU A 52 10.35 -18.01 -6.23
CA LEU A 52 9.26 -18.11 -7.19
C LEU A 52 8.31 -19.25 -6.81
N ALA A 53 8.85 -20.42 -6.49
CA ALA A 53 8.07 -21.57 -6.05
C ALA A 53 7.27 -21.25 -4.78
N ALA A 54 7.89 -20.60 -3.80
CA ALA A 54 7.21 -20.20 -2.57
C ALA A 54 6.15 -19.11 -2.81
N SER A 55 6.45 -18.11 -3.65
CA SER A 55 5.52 -17.03 -3.98
C SER A 55 4.29 -17.54 -4.72
N LEU A 56 4.46 -18.39 -5.73
CA LEU A 56 3.35 -19.02 -6.44
C LEU A 56 2.64 -20.04 -5.55
N GLY A 57 3.37 -20.79 -4.73
CA GLY A 57 2.81 -21.72 -3.75
C GLY A 57 1.89 -21.02 -2.76
N TRP A 58 2.27 -19.84 -2.26
CA TRP A 58 1.44 -19.02 -1.38
C TRP A 58 0.13 -18.61 -2.06
N LEU A 59 0.21 -18.14 -3.31
CA LEU A 59 -0.99 -17.80 -4.09
C LEU A 59 -1.87 -19.03 -4.36
N LEU A 60 -1.28 -20.19 -4.65
CA LEU A 60 -2.00 -21.45 -4.87
C LEU A 60 -2.76 -21.90 -3.61
N LEU A 61 -2.14 -21.77 -2.43
CA LEU A 61 -2.77 -22.09 -1.15
C LEU A 61 -3.97 -21.18 -0.84
N LEU A 62 -3.87 -19.90 -1.19
CA LEU A 62 -4.98 -18.95 -1.02
C LEU A 62 -6.11 -19.20 -2.01
N ASN A 63 -5.77 -19.27 -3.31
CA ASN A 63 -6.70 -19.61 -4.37
C ASN A 63 -5.92 -19.98 -5.65
N PRO A 64 -6.10 -21.19 -6.22
CA PRO A 64 -5.41 -21.59 -7.44
C PRO A 64 -5.59 -20.64 -8.62
N LEU A 65 -6.72 -19.94 -8.71
CA LEU A 65 -6.98 -18.94 -9.74
C LEU A 65 -6.06 -17.73 -9.61
N PHE A 66 -5.62 -17.35 -8.41
CA PHE A 66 -4.72 -16.21 -8.21
C PHE A 66 -3.36 -16.46 -8.85
N ALA A 67 -2.78 -17.65 -8.59
CA ALA A 67 -1.53 -18.05 -9.22
C ALA A 67 -1.67 -18.20 -10.74
N LEU A 68 -2.76 -18.82 -11.21
CA LEU A 68 -3.02 -18.99 -12.64
C LEU A 68 -3.11 -17.64 -13.36
N VAL A 69 -3.94 -16.72 -12.85
CA VAL A 69 -4.13 -15.39 -13.43
C VAL A 69 -2.81 -14.62 -13.44
N LEU A 70 -2.04 -14.66 -12.35
CA LEU A 70 -0.74 -13.98 -12.28
C LEU A 70 0.27 -14.56 -13.27
N VAL A 71 0.33 -15.89 -13.44
CA VAL A 71 1.24 -16.53 -14.40
C VAL A 71 0.86 -16.17 -15.84
N LEU A 72 -0.43 -16.22 -16.18
CA LEU A 72 -0.91 -15.82 -17.52
C LEU A 72 -0.63 -14.35 -17.80
N TYR A 73 -0.91 -13.48 -16.82
CA TYR A 73 -0.59 -12.06 -16.89
C TYR A 73 0.91 -11.82 -17.10
N SER A 74 1.75 -12.48 -16.31
CA SER A 74 3.22 -12.40 -16.42
C SER A 74 3.71 -12.87 -17.78
N GLY A 75 3.14 -13.95 -18.32
CA GLY A 75 3.46 -14.44 -19.66
C GLY A 75 3.18 -13.41 -20.75
N LEU A 76 2.06 -12.68 -20.65
CA LEU A 76 1.79 -11.61 -21.61
C LEU A 76 2.74 -10.42 -21.44
N ILE A 77 3.05 -10.02 -20.20
CA ILE A 77 4.06 -8.99 -19.94
C ILE A 77 5.42 -9.38 -20.53
N VAL A 78 5.83 -10.64 -20.40
CA VAL A 78 7.07 -11.17 -21.02
C VAL A 78 6.99 -11.08 -22.55
N ALA A 79 5.86 -11.46 -23.16
CA ALA A 79 5.69 -11.39 -24.61
C ALA A 79 5.75 -9.94 -25.13
N THR A 80 5.07 -9.01 -24.45
CA THR A 80 5.11 -7.59 -24.78
C THR A 80 6.52 -7.02 -24.57
N ALA A 81 7.20 -7.38 -23.48
CA ALA A 81 8.57 -6.97 -23.20
C ALA A 81 9.55 -7.46 -24.28
N ALA A 82 9.39 -8.69 -24.78
CA ALA A 82 10.21 -9.22 -25.86
C ALA A 82 9.97 -8.49 -27.19
N GLY A 83 8.72 -8.14 -27.51
CA GLY A 83 8.38 -7.31 -28.68
C GLY A 83 8.96 -5.90 -28.56
N LEU A 84 8.75 -5.26 -27.40
CA LEU A 84 9.30 -3.95 -27.06
C LEU A 84 10.82 -3.93 -27.20
N HIS A 85 11.51 -4.91 -26.64
CA HIS A 85 12.96 -4.99 -26.70
C HIS A 85 13.48 -5.09 -28.14
N ARG A 86 12.90 -5.97 -28.95
CA ARG A 86 13.26 -6.12 -30.37
C ARG A 86 13.09 -4.81 -31.13
N ALA A 87 11.96 -4.12 -30.93
CA ALA A 87 11.65 -2.84 -31.56
C ALA A 87 12.64 -1.73 -31.15
N VAL A 88 12.95 -1.66 -29.86
CA VAL A 88 13.88 -0.67 -29.30
C VAL A 88 15.33 -0.94 -29.74
N GLN A 89 15.71 -2.21 -29.95
CA GLN A 89 17.02 -2.58 -30.49
C GLN A 89 17.16 -2.35 -31.99
N SER A 90 16.11 -2.61 -32.78
CA SER A 90 16.16 -2.43 -34.24
C SER A 90 16.28 -0.96 -34.65
N ALA A 91 15.83 -0.04 -33.80
CA ALA A 91 15.92 1.40 -34.02
C ALA A 91 16.70 2.07 -32.88
N ALA A 92 18.01 1.84 -32.86
CA ALA A 92 18.91 2.28 -31.78
C ALA A 92 18.83 3.78 -31.44
N HIS A 93 18.26 4.63 -32.30
CA HIS A 93 18.13 6.08 -32.05
C HIS A 93 16.69 6.61 -32.08
N ASP A 94 15.68 5.77 -32.38
CA ASP A 94 14.30 6.23 -32.50
C ASP A 94 13.38 5.61 -31.41
N PRO A 95 13.04 6.37 -30.35
CA PRO A 95 12.14 5.89 -29.30
C PRO A 95 10.68 5.73 -29.77
N GLU A 96 10.29 6.25 -30.93
CA GLU A 96 8.93 6.09 -31.45
C GLU A 96 8.65 4.65 -31.89
N VAL A 97 9.69 3.88 -32.28
CA VAL A 97 9.53 2.48 -32.73
C VAL A 97 9.12 1.55 -31.59
N GLY A 98 9.58 1.82 -30.35
CA GLY A 98 9.16 1.07 -29.17
C GLY A 98 7.80 1.49 -28.60
N ARG A 99 7.29 2.66 -29.00
CA ARG A 99 6.11 3.28 -28.39
C ARG A 99 4.83 2.45 -28.56
N PRO A 100 4.51 1.85 -29.72
CA PRO A 100 3.33 0.99 -29.86
C PRO A 100 3.34 -0.21 -28.91
N TRP A 101 4.50 -0.83 -28.70
CA TRP A 101 4.65 -1.95 -27.77
C TRP A 101 4.46 -1.52 -26.31
N LEU A 102 5.01 -0.36 -25.93
CA LEU A 102 4.78 0.20 -24.61
C LEU A 102 3.29 0.51 -24.40
N LEU A 103 2.64 1.15 -25.38
CA LEU A 103 1.21 1.48 -25.32
C LEU A 103 0.34 0.21 -25.27
N ALA A 104 0.70 -0.84 -26.01
CA ALA A 104 0.02 -2.12 -25.95
C ALA A 104 0.17 -2.78 -24.57
N GLY A 105 1.36 -2.73 -23.97
CA GLY A 105 1.58 -3.22 -22.61
C GLY A 105 0.84 -2.42 -21.54
N ILE A 106 0.79 -1.09 -21.68
CA ILE A 106 -0.02 -0.23 -20.81
C ILE A 106 -1.50 -0.57 -20.96
N ALA A 107 -2.01 -0.65 -22.20
CA ALA A 107 -3.39 -0.98 -22.48
C ALA A 107 -3.76 -2.34 -21.89
N PHE A 108 -2.92 -3.35 -22.07
CA PHE A 108 -3.13 -4.66 -21.46
C PHE A 108 -3.18 -4.60 -19.92
N ALA A 109 -2.19 -3.96 -19.30
CA ALA A 109 -2.13 -3.85 -17.84
C ALA A 109 -3.37 -3.16 -17.27
N LEU A 110 -3.83 -2.08 -17.92
CA LEU A 110 -5.02 -1.35 -17.52
C LEU A 110 -6.32 -2.10 -17.80
N VAL A 111 -6.44 -2.80 -18.94
CA VAL A 111 -7.60 -3.64 -19.25
C VAL A 111 -7.71 -4.80 -18.26
N HIS A 112 -6.58 -5.45 -17.94
CA HIS A 112 -6.52 -6.51 -16.93
C HIS A 112 -6.98 -5.98 -15.57
N LEU A 113 -6.43 -4.85 -15.11
CA LEU A 113 -6.86 -4.21 -13.87
C LEU A 113 -8.35 -3.86 -13.90
N ALA A 114 -8.83 -3.24 -14.98
CA ALA A 114 -10.20 -2.79 -15.11
C ALA A 114 -11.20 -3.95 -15.13
N LEU A 115 -10.88 -5.05 -15.80
CA LEU A 115 -11.74 -6.22 -15.93
C LEU A 115 -12.08 -6.83 -14.56
N TYR A 116 -11.10 -6.97 -13.67
CA TYR A 116 -11.34 -7.50 -12.33
C TYR A 116 -11.94 -6.45 -11.40
N LYS A 117 -11.47 -5.20 -11.48
CA LYS A 117 -11.83 -4.17 -10.51
C LYS A 117 -13.22 -3.55 -10.72
N TYR A 118 -13.64 -3.43 -11.98
CA TYR A 118 -14.92 -2.85 -12.35
C TYR A 118 -15.90 -3.90 -12.90
N ALA A 119 -15.63 -5.19 -12.70
CA ALA A 119 -16.49 -6.30 -13.13
C ALA A 119 -17.97 -6.09 -12.78
N GLY A 120 -18.24 -5.65 -11.54
CA GLY A 120 -19.59 -5.37 -11.06
C GLY A 120 -20.29 -4.23 -11.84
N ALA A 121 -19.57 -3.14 -12.08
CA ALA A 121 -20.07 -2.00 -12.85
C ALA A 121 -20.30 -2.37 -14.32
N PHE A 122 -19.37 -3.09 -14.95
CA PHE A 122 -19.55 -3.58 -16.31
C PHE A 122 -20.76 -4.52 -16.41
N ARG A 123 -20.96 -5.39 -15.42
CA ARG A 123 -22.13 -6.28 -15.36
C ARG A 123 -23.44 -5.52 -15.28
N SER A 124 -23.52 -4.42 -14.52
CA SER A 124 -24.74 -3.61 -14.45
C SER A 124 -25.13 -2.94 -15.78
N LEU A 125 -24.19 -2.80 -16.72
CA LEU A 125 -24.44 -2.27 -18.06
C LEU A 125 -24.88 -3.35 -19.06
N MET A 126 -24.78 -4.64 -18.70
CA MET A 126 -25.16 -5.74 -19.59
C MET A 126 -26.67 -5.99 -19.56
N PRO A 127 -27.28 -6.57 -20.61
CA PRO A 127 -28.70 -6.93 -20.61
C PRO A 127 -29.06 -7.89 -19.46
N PRO A 128 -30.30 -7.88 -18.93
CA PRO A 128 -30.69 -8.69 -17.76
C PRO A 128 -30.37 -10.19 -17.88
N ALA A 129 -30.45 -10.75 -19.09
CA ALA A 129 -30.10 -12.15 -19.37
C ALA A 129 -28.62 -12.49 -19.06
N PHE A 130 -27.74 -11.49 -19.04
CA PHE A 130 -26.32 -11.62 -18.71
C PHE A 130 -25.99 -11.12 -17.29
N GLN A 131 -26.97 -10.57 -16.56
CA GLN A 131 -26.80 -10.15 -15.16
C GLN A 131 -27.03 -11.32 -14.19
N SER A 132 -27.85 -12.30 -14.57
CA SER A 132 -28.30 -13.44 -13.73
C SER A 132 -27.36 -14.65 -13.74
N GLY A 133 -26.30 -14.67 -14.57
CA GLY A 133 -25.34 -15.76 -14.73
C GLY A 133 -24.12 -15.70 -13.80
N THR A 134 -24.09 -16.67 -12.88
CA THR A 134 -23.06 -17.23 -11.97
C THR A 134 -21.60 -16.73 -11.90
N ALA A 135 -21.08 -16.77 -10.66
CA ALA A 135 -19.71 -16.53 -10.14
C ALA A 135 -19.31 -15.06 -9.92
N ARG A 136 -19.16 -14.67 -8.63
CA ARG A 136 -18.47 -13.43 -8.23
C ARG A 136 -17.03 -13.54 -8.71
N ILE A 137 -16.62 -12.72 -9.68
CA ILE A 137 -15.23 -12.65 -10.11
C ILE A 137 -14.42 -12.19 -8.90
N LEU A 138 -13.63 -13.10 -8.34
CA LEU A 138 -12.75 -12.80 -7.22
C LEU A 138 -11.55 -12.03 -7.75
N MET A 139 -11.27 -10.86 -7.19
CA MET A 139 -10.08 -10.10 -7.56
C MET A 139 -8.84 -10.90 -7.12
N PRO A 140 -7.90 -11.20 -8.04
CA PRO A 140 -6.64 -11.82 -7.68
C PRO A 140 -5.88 -10.98 -6.65
N LEU A 141 -5.37 -11.65 -5.62
CA LEU A 141 -4.54 -10.97 -4.62
C LEU A 141 -3.37 -10.26 -5.30
N GLY A 142 -3.15 -9.01 -4.91
CA GLY A 142 -2.05 -8.19 -5.44
C GLY A 142 -2.27 -7.58 -6.82
N LEU A 143 -3.43 -7.78 -7.46
CA LEU A 143 -3.71 -7.30 -8.82
C LEU A 143 -3.39 -5.82 -9.02
N SER A 144 -3.78 -4.97 -8.08
CA SER A 144 -3.46 -3.54 -8.13
C SER A 144 -1.96 -3.25 -8.05
N TYR A 145 -1.21 -4.00 -7.23
CA TYR A 145 0.22 -3.78 -7.00
C TYR A 145 1.07 -4.32 -8.16
N TYR A 146 0.84 -5.57 -8.57
CA TYR A 146 1.62 -6.18 -9.65
C TYR A 146 1.35 -5.50 -11.01
N THR A 147 0.20 -4.85 -11.18
CA THR A 147 -0.07 -4.01 -12.37
C THR A 147 0.86 -2.79 -12.39
N LEU A 148 1.08 -2.12 -11.27
CA LEU A 148 2.01 -0.97 -11.21
C LEU A 148 3.46 -1.42 -11.37
N GLN A 149 3.82 -2.58 -10.82
CA GLN A 149 5.14 -3.19 -10.96
C GLN A 149 5.45 -3.57 -12.41
N SER A 150 4.52 -4.22 -13.12
CA SER A 150 4.71 -4.61 -14.52
C SER A 150 4.86 -3.41 -15.45
N LEU A 151 4.09 -2.34 -15.20
CA LEU A 151 4.22 -1.06 -15.91
C LEU A 151 5.58 -0.42 -15.66
N SER A 152 6.08 -0.47 -14.42
CA SER A 152 7.44 -0.02 -14.08
C SER A 152 8.50 -0.79 -14.89
N TYR A 153 8.37 -2.12 -14.99
CA TYR A 153 9.26 -2.95 -15.81
C TYR A 153 9.22 -2.60 -17.31
N LEU A 154 8.03 -2.48 -17.90
CA LEU A 154 7.89 -2.13 -19.32
C LEU A 154 8.45 -0.74 -19.64
N VAL A 155 8.22 0.25 -18.77
CA VAL A 155 8.76 1.61 -18.94
C VAL A 155 10.27 1.62 -18.76
N ALA A 156 10.83 0.83 -17.83
CA ALA A 156 12.27 0.71 -17.65
C ALA A 156 12.95 0.13 -18.90
N LEU A 157 12.33 -0.87 -19.55
CA LEU A 157 12.78 -1.40 -20.84
C LEU A 157 12.68 -0.38 -21.97
N TYR A 158 11.55 0.33 -22.07
CA TYR A 158 11.35 1.37 -23.07
C TYR A 158 12.40 2.48 -22.96
N ARG A 159 12.74 2.88 -21.72
CA ARG A 159 13.79 3.86 -21.41
C ARG A 159 15.22 3.29 -21.44
N ARG A 160 15.39 2.00 -21.80
CA ARG A 160 16.68 1.30 -21.89
C ARG A 160 17.51 1.30 -20.60
N ARG A 161 16.85 1.36 -19.44
CA ARG A 161 17.52 1.36 -18.13
C ARG A 161 17.87 -0.04 -17.65
N ILE A 162 17.12 -1.05 -18.11
CA ILE A 162 17.35 -2.46 -17.82
C ILE A 162 17.30 -3.27 -19.13
N ARG A 163 17.79 -4.51 -19.07
CA ARG A 163 17.61 -5.50 -20.14
C ARG A 163 16.41 -6.39 -19.83
N PRO A 164 15.78 -7.03 -20.84
CA PRO A 164 14.70 -7.97 -20.58
C PRO A 164 15.17 -9.08 -19.65
N TRP A 165 14.38 -9.34 -18.63
CA TRP A 165 14.63 -10.44 -17.72
C TRP A 165 14.26 -11.77 -18.37
N PRO A 166 14.90 -12.88 -17.94
CA PRO A 166 14.40 -14.23 -18.18
C PRO A 166 12.92 -14.37 -17.81
N TRP A 167 12.20 -15.24 -18.53
CA TRP A 167 10.75 -15.39 -18.42
C TRP A 167 10.24 -15.68 -16.99
N TYR A 168 11.06 -16.32 -16.14
CA TYR A 168 10.70 -16.70 -14.77
C TYR A 168 10.92 -15.57 -13.75
N GLU A 169 11.68 -14.53 -14.07
CA GLU A 169 11.93 -13.41 -13.15
C GLU A 169 10.79 -12.41 -13.12
N VAL A 170 10.05 -12.26 -14.23
CA VAL A 170 8.82 -11.45 -14.26
C VAL A 170 7.78 -11.97 -13.27
N PRO A 171 7.33 -13.24 -13.31
CA PRO A 171 6.39 -13.73 -12.31
C PRO A 171 6.98 -13.74 -10.90
N LEU A 172 8.30 -13.91 -10.71
CA LEU A 172 8.92 -13.77 -9.38
C LEU A 172 8.77 -12.36 -8.84
N TYR A 173 9.08 -11.35 -9.65
CA TYR A 173 8.96 -9.94 -9.29
C TYR A 173 7.52 -9.55 -8.98
N LEU A 174 6.57 -10.01 -9.81
CA LEU A 174 5.14 -9.71 -9.65
C LEU A 174 4.48 -10.47 -8.51
N ALA A 175 4.91 -11.70 -8.22
CA ALA A 175 4.35 -12.53 -7.17
C ALA A 175 5.09 -12.40 -5.84
N PHE A 176 6.14 -11.58 -5.75
CA PHE A 176 7.05 -11.53 -4.59
C PHE A 176 6.26 -11.46 -3.28
N PHE A 177 6.21 -12.59 -2.57
CA PHE A 177 5.24 -12.78 -1.48
C PHE A 177 5.32 -11.72 -0.36
N PRO A 178 6.48 -11.11 -0.04
CA PRO A 178 6.52 -10.03 0.95
C PRO A 178 5.71 -8.80 0.54
N THR A 179 5.49 -8.55 -0.75
CA THR A 179 4.81 -7.34 -1.25
C THR A 179 3.50 -7.59 -1.99
N VAL A 180 3.20 -8.86 -2.34
CA VAL A 180 2.05 -9.18 -3.21
C VAL A 180 0.71 -8.82 -2.57
N SER A 181 0.55 -9.02 -1.26
CA SER A 181 -0.69 -8.71 -0.55
C SER A 181 -0.75 -7.25 -0.12
N ALA A 182 0.32 -6.80 0.53
CA ALA A 182 0.49 -5.47 1.08
C ALA A 182 1.98 -5.18 1.17
N GLY A 183 2.41 -3.98 0.78
CA GLY A 183 3.81 -3.58 0.90
C GLY A 183 4.18 -2.43 -0.02
N PRO A 184 5.44 -2.01 -0.01
CA PRO A 184 5.90 -0.97 -0.92
C PRO A 184 5.82 -1.41 -2.39
N ILE A 185 5.31 -0.53 -3.24
CA ILE A 185 5.35 -0.69 -4.70
C ILE A 185 6.80 -0.52 -5.15
N TRP A 186 7.52 -1.62 -5.18
CA TRP A 186 8.89 -1.66 -5.66
C TRP A 186 8.92 -1.63 -7.20
N ARG A 187 10.04 -1.19 -7.77
CA ARG A 187 10.24 -0.85 -9.19
C ARG A 187 11.34 -1.70 -9.79
N ALA A 188 11.25 -1.92 -11.09
CA ALA A 188 12.24 -2.71 -11.82
C ALA A 188 13.61 -2.01 -11.84
N ASP A 189 13.63 -0.70 -12.10
CA ASP A 189 14.83 0.14 -12.16
C ASP A 189 14.97 1.09 -10.96
N SER A 190 16.20 1.55 -10.72
CA SER A 190 16.47 2.59 -9.72
C SER A 190 15.95 3.93 -10.23
N MET A 191 15.30 4.68 -9.35
CA MET A 191 14.96 6.07 -9.62
C MET A 191 15.59 7.00 -8.59
N GLU A 192 15.78 8.25 -9.01
CA GLU A 192 15.97 9.40 -8.13
C GLU A 192 14.77 9.48 -7.16
N SER A 193 14.92 8.79 -6.04
CA SER A 193 13.91 8.63 -5.02
C SER A 193 14.15 9.65 -3.92
N ILE A 194 13.06 10.16 -3.36
CA ILE A 194 13.09 10.97 -2.12
C ILE A 194 13.71 10.15 -0.96
N ALA A 195 13.71 8.80 -1.07
CA ALA A 195 14.23 7.86 -0.09
C ALA A 195 15.63 7.28 -0.42
N GLY A 196 16.35 7.85 -1.40
CA GLY A 196 17.72 7.43 -1.75
C GLY A 196 17.83 6.28 -2.76
N GLU A 197 19.06 5.83 -3.04
CA GLU A 197 19.39 4.79 -4.03
C GLU A 197 19.31 3.37 -3.46
N GLY A 198 19.33 2.36 -4.34
CA GLY A 198 19.48 0.94 -3.96
C GLY A 198 18.18 0.14 -3.86
N TRP A 199 17.02 0.75 -4.04
CA TRP A 199 15.71 0.09 -4.07
C TRP A 199 15.31 -0.30 -5.50
N ALA A 200 16.13 -1.01 -6.25
CA ALA A 200 15.80 -1.45 -7.62
C ALA A 200 15.79 -2.98 -7.71
N ALA A 201 14.74 -3.57 -8.27
CA ALA A 201 14.59 -5.02 -8.31
C ALA A 201 15.67 -5.68 -9.18
N ASP A 202 16.00 -5.09 -10.33
CA ASP A 202 16.97 -5.61 -11.30
C ASP A 202 18.33 -6.01 -10.67
N PRO A 203 19.10 -5.10 -10.05
CA PRO A 203 20.41 -5.47 -9.48
C PRO A 203 20.28 -6.47 -8.32
N GLN A 204 19.16 -6.45 -7.58
CA GLN A 204 18.94 -7.35 -6.45
C GLN A 204 18.48 -8.75 -6.90
N LEU A 205 17.92 -8.90 -8.10
CA LEU A 205 17.55 -10.20 -8.68
C LEU A 205 18.75 -10.95 -9.27
N HIS A 206 19.81 -10.24 -9.67
CA HIS A 206 20.96 -10.81 -10.39
C HIS A 206 22.27 -10.86 -9.59
N SER A 207 22.20 -10.70 -8.27
CA SER A 207 23.38 -10.72 -7.39
C SER A 207 23.20 -11.69 -6.21
N PRO A 208 24.31 -12.29 -5.71
CA PRO A 208 24.29 -12.99 -4.42
C PRO A 208 23.83 -12.08 -3.30
N ARG A 209 23.08 -12.62 -2.35
CA ARG A 209 22.45 -11.86 -1.28
C ARG A 209 23.01 -12.21 0.08
N GLN A 210 22.82 -11.30 1.02
CA GLN A 210 23.00 -11.51 2.45
C GLN A 210 21.84 -10.83 3.18
N PRO A 211 21.45 -11.31 4.38
CA PRO A 211 20.45 -10.63 5.20
C PRO A 211 20.80 -9.15 5.40
N VAL A 212 19.85 -8.25 5.11
CA VAL A 212 20.06 -6.81 5.24
C VAL A 212 19.68 -6.40 6.65
N ARG A 213 20.67 -5.99 7.47
CA ARG A 213 20.46 -5.49 8.85
C ARG A 213 19.44 -6.32 9.66
N PRO A 214 19.75 -7.58 10.01
CA PRO A 214 18.75 -8.51 10.54
C PRO A 214 18.07 -8.03 11.84
N ALA A 215 18.79 -7.36 12.75
CA ALA A 215 18.21 -6.81 13.96
C ALA A 215 17.11 -5.77 13.68
N LEU A 216 17.34 -4.88 12.71
CA LEU A 216 16.32 -3.94 12.23
C LEU A 216 15.16 -4.69 11.57
N ALA A 217 15.44 -5.72 10.78
CA ALA A 217 14.40 -6.53 10.14
C ALA A 217 13.45 -7.17 11.17
N PHE A 218 13.98 -7.83 12.20
CA PHE A 218 13.18 -8.37 13.30
C PHE A 218 12.46 -7.30 14.12
N GLY A 219 13.12 -6.16 14.37
CA GLY A 219 12.49 -5.00 14.98
C GLY A 219 11.26 -4.53 14.19
N LEU A 220 11.37 -4.41 12.87
CA LEU A 220 10.27 -4.03 11.99
C LEU A 220 9.15 -5.07 11.98
N LEU A 221 9.47 -6.37 11.96
CA LEU A 221 8.47 -7.43 12.09
C LEU A 221 7.66 -7.27 13.38
N PHE A 222 8.35 -7.08 14.51
CA PHE A 222 7.68 -6.87 15.79
C PHE A 222 6.86 -5.57 15.82
N LEU A 223 7.43 -4.45 15.34
CA LEU A 223 6.74 -3.17 15.26
C LEU A 223 5.47 -3.26 14.40
N GLY A 224 5.54 -3.99 13.28
CA GLY A 224 4.40 -4.23 12.40
C GLY A 224 3.29 -5.00 13.10
N LEU A 225 3.62 -6.09 13.80
CA LEU A 225 2.66 -6.85 14.61
C LEU A 225 2.03 -5.99 15.70
N LEU A 226 2.83 -5.21 16.45
CA LEU A 226 2.34 -4.32 17.50
C LEU A 226 1.34 -3.30 16.95
N LYS A 227 1.65 -2.68 15.80
CA LYS A 227 0.76 -1.70 15.15
C LYS A 227 -0.55 -2.32 14.70
N ILE A 228 -0.53 -3.52 14.11
CA ILE A 228 -1.72 -4.17 13.55
C ILE A 228 -2.55 -4.83 14.65
N TRP A 229 -1.96 -5.77 15.39
CA TRP A 229 -2.65 -6.64 16.34
C TRP A 229 -3.10 -5.91 17.59
N TRP A 230 -2.35 -4.91 18.05
CA TRP A 230 -2.74 -4.18 19.25
C TRP A 230 -3.32 -2.83 18.91
N LEU A 231 -2.52 -1.91 18.35
CA LEU A 231 -2.93 -0.50 18.27
C LEU A 231 -4.09 -0.27 17.29
N ALA A 232 -4.00 -0.77 16.06
CA ALA A 232 -5.04 -0.59 15.06
C ALA A 232 -6.32 -1.35 15.42
N ALA A 233 -6.20 -2.61 15.88
CA ALA A 233 -7.35 -3.42 16.28
C ALA A 233 -8.09 -2.82 17.49
N THR A 234 -7.36 -2.42 18.54
CA THR A 234 -7.97 -1.81 19.74
C THR A 234 -8.70 -0.51 19.39
N LEU A 235 -8.09 0.32 18.53
CA LEU A 235 -8.71 1.58 18.09
C LEU A 235 -9.96 1.33 17.24
N ASN A 236 -9.93 0.31 16.37
CA ASN A 236 -11.07 -0.09 15.57
C ASN A 236 -12.24 -0.56 16.44
N ASP A 237 -12.02 -1.63 17.20
CA ASP A 237 -13.06 -2.38 17.88
C ASP A 237 -13.61 -1.60 19.08
N GLY A 238 -12.73 -0.85 19.78
CA GLY A 238 -13.08 -0.12 20.97
C GLY A 238 -13.71 1.26 20.72
N PHE A 239 -13.54 1.84 19.52
CA PHE A 239 -13.97 3.22 19.30
C PHE A 239 -14.43 3.55 17.88
N VAL A 240 -13.64 3.25 16.85
CA VAL A 240 -13.94 3.69 15.48
C VAL A 240 -15.16 2.98 14.91
N GLU A 241 -15.17 1.64 14.92
CA GLU A 241 -16.23 0.85 14.30
C GLU A 241 -17.61 1.10 14.95
N PRO A 242 -17.75 1.13 16.29
CA PRO A 242 -19.05 1.44 16.92
C PRO A 242 -19.65 2.79 16.51
N VAL A 243 -18.81 3.82 16.37
CA VAL A 243 -19.27 5.17 16.00
C VAL A 243 -19.68 5.23 14.53
N PHE A 244 -18.92 4.59 13.64
CA PHE A 244 -19.28 4.56 12.21
C PHE A 244 -20.47 3.65 11.91
N ALA A 245 -20.67 2.58 12.67
CA ALA A 245 -21.80 1.67 12.48
C ALA A 245 -23.15 2.31 12.86
N ASN A 246 -23.15 3.28 13.79
CA ASN A 246 -24.37 3.94 14.24
C ASN A 246 -24.10 5.39 14.70
N PRO A 247 -23.78 6.30 13.76
CA PRO A 247 -23.34 7.66 14.08
C PRO A 247 -24.40 8.48 14.83
N ASP A 248 -25.69 8.24 14.58
CA ASP A 248 -26.80 8.95 15.22
C ASP A 248 -26.92 8.67 16.73
N SER A 249 -26.23 7.64 17.22
CA SER A 249 -26.20 7.29 18.66
C SER A 249 -25.05 7.95 19.42
N PHE A 250 -24.22 8.76 18.77
CA PHE A 250 -23.05 9.41 19.35
C PHE A 250 -23.13 10.93 19.23
N ASP A 251 -22.48 11.63 20.17
CA ASP A 251 -22.37 13.09 20.13
C ASP A 251 -21.32 13.56 19.12
N SER A 252 -21.39 14.84 18.74
CA SER A 252 -20.47 15.47 17.79
C SER A 252 -19.00 15.30 18.13
N PHE A 253 -18.62 15.33 19.41
CA PHE A 253 -17.21 15.18 19.79
C PHE A 253 -16.73 13.75 19.58
N SER A 254 -17.56 12.76 19.94
CA SER A 254 -17.28 11.34 19.68
C SER A 254 -17.17 11.04 18.18
N ILE A 255 -18.06 11.60 17.35
CA ILE A 255 -18.01 11.46 15.89
C ILE A 255 -16.75 12.09 15.31
N LEU A 256 -16.42 13.33 15.71
CA LEU A 256 -15.21 14.00 15.26
C LEU A 256 -13.96 13.19 15.65
N LEU A 257 -13.92 12.69 16.88
CA LEU A 257 -12.83 11.87 17.35
C LEU A 257 -12.74 10.54 16.57
N ALA A 258 -13.86 9.95 16.17
CA ALA A 258 -13.87 8.73 15.36
C ALA A 258 -13.30 8.96 13.96
N ILE A 259 -13.52 10.14 13.36
CA ILE A 259 -12.90 10.53 12.07
C ILE A 259 -11.36 10.58 12.20
N TYR A 260 -10.83 11.19 13.27
CA TYR A 260 -9.39 11.17 13.55
C TYR A 260 -8.90 9.76 13.94
N GLY A 261 -9.71 9.00 14.68
CA GLY A 261 -9.45 7.62 15.08
C GLY A 261 -9.28 6.72 13.87
N TYR A 262 -10.18 6.80 12.88
CA TYR A 262 -10.06 6.07 11.63
C TYR A 262 -8.79 6.45 10.86
N THR A 263 -8.43 7.73 10.85
CA THR A 263 -7.18 8.19 10.22
C THR A 263 -5.94 7.55 10.87
N ALA A 264 -5.91 7.48 12.20
CA ALA A 264 -4.84 6.83 12.95
C ALA A 264 -4.86 5.30 12.75
N GLN A 265 -6.03 4.67 12.77
CA GLN A 265 -6.22 3.24 12.51
C GLN A 265 -5.69 2.86 11.13
N LEU A 266 -6.08 3.60 10.09
CA LEU A 266 -5.65 3.38 8.71
C LEU A 266 -4.13 3.46 8.59
N TYR A 267 -3.52 4.47 9.23
CA TYR A 267 -2.06 4.60 9.28
C TYR A 267 -1.38 3.43 10.00
N LEU A 268 -1.87 3.03 11.18
CA LEU A 268 -1.28 1.96 11.97
C LEU A 268 -1.38 0.62 11.25
N ASN A 269 -2.56 0.28 10.73
CA ASN A 269 -2.77 -0.95 9.98
C ASN A 269 -1.87 -0.99 8.73
N PHE A 270 -1.86 0.08 7.91
CA PHE A 270 -1.11 0.05 6.66
C PHE A 270 0.41 0.17 6.87
N SER A 271 0.86 1.05 7.78
CA SER A 271 2.29 1.15 8.10
C SER A 271 2.81 -0.11 8.76
N GLY A 272 2.00 -0.80 9.57
CA GLY A 272 2.36 -2.09 10.13
C GLY A 272 2.58 -3.15 9.04
N HIS A 273 1.69 -3.25 8.06
CA HIS A 273 1.86 -4.18 6.93
C HIS A 273 3.12 -3.85 6.12
N ALA A 274 3.40 -2.56 5.90
CA ALA A 274 4.62 -2.13 5.23
C ALA A 274 5.88 -2.51 6.03
N ASP A 275 5.87 -2.37 7.37
CA ASP A 275 6.98 -2.78 8.23
C ASP A 275 7.21 -4.30 8.16
N LEU A 276 6.14 -5.10 8.19
CA LEU A 276 6.24 -6.55 8.03
C LEU A 276 6.86 -6.91 6.66
N ALA A 277 6.40 -6.27 5.58
CA ALA A 277 6.89 -6.50 4.23
C ALA A 277 8.38 -6.15 4.09
N ILE A 278 8.77 -4.98 4.60
CA ILE A 278 10.16 -4.49 4.59
C ILE A 278 11.04 -5.41 5.43
N GLY A 279 10.63 -5.76 6.65
CA GLY A 279 11.37 -6.67 7.53
C GLY A 279 11.57 -8.04 6.90
N THR A 280 10.52 -8.63 6.33
CA THR A 280 10.59 -9.92 5.64
C THR A 280 11.54 -9.86 4.43
N ALA A 281 11.43 -8.82 3.60
CA ALA A 281 12.31 -8.63 2.45
C ALA A 281 13.77 -8.47 2.87
N MET A 282 14.04 -7.74 3.95
CA MET A 282 15.38 -7.57 4.51
C MET A 282 15.99 -8.90 4.97
N LEU A 283 15.21 -9.80 5.59
CA LEU A 283 15.66 -11.15 5.96
C LEU A 283 15.97 -12.04 4.74
N LEU A 284 15.33 -11.77 3.61
CA LEU A 284 15.61 -12.42 2.31
C LEU A 284 16.76 -11.74 1.53
N GLY A 285 17.34 -10.67 2.09
CA GLY A 285 18.42 -9.93 1.47
C GLY A 285 17.98 -8.88 0.43
N PHE A 286 16.70 -8.52 0.41
CA PHE A 286 16.15 -7.47 -0.44
C PHE A 286 15.96 -6.16 0.33
N ARG A 287 16.10 -5.04 -0.39
CA ARG A 287 15.88 -3.68 0.09
C ARG A 287 14.65 -3.09 -0.60
N LEU A 288 13.59 -2.87 0.18
CA LEU A 288 12.35 -2.23 -0.26
C LEU A 288 12.31 -0.74 0.14
N PRO A 289 11.67 0.14 -0.66
CA PRO A 289 11.53 1.54 -0.29
C PRO A 289 10.58 1.71 0.91
N PRO A 290 10.76 2.76 1.74
CA PRO A 290 9.83 3.06 2.82
C PRO A 290 8.49 3.57 2.28
N ASN A 291 7.39 3.25 2.95
CA ASN A 291 6.06 3.79 2.62
C ASN A 291 5.63 4.97 3.47
N PHE A 292 6.17 5.13 4.67
CA PHE A 292 5.72 6.13 5.63
C PHE A 292 6.87 6.84 6.31
N ALA A 293 6.71 8.16 6.51
CA ALA A 293 7.69 9.00 7.19
C ALA A 293 7.00 10.05 8.07
N ALA A 294 6.38 9.62 9.17
CA ALA A 294 5.67 10.48 10.13
C ALA A 294 4.69 11.48 9.44
N PRO A 295 3.67 10.98 8.71
CA PRO A 295 2.81 11.79 7.84
C PRO A 295 1.93 12.79 8.60
N PHE A 296 1.56 12.51 9.86
CA PHE A 296 0.70 13.39 10.66
C PHE A 296 1.38 14.67 11.15
N PHE A 297 2.70 14.79 10.97
CA PHE A 297 3.46 16.01 11.22
C PHE A 297 3.70 16.84 9.95
N ALA A 298 3.03 16.52 8.85
CA ALA A 298 3.08 17.31 7.63
C ALA A 298 2.35 18.64 7.82
N HIS A 299 3.01 19.75 7.51
CA HIS A 299 2.40 21.09 7.65
C HIS A 299 1.57 21.53 6.45
N ASN A 300 1.61 20.77 5.34
CA ASN A 300 0.77 20.97 4.17
C ASN A 300 0.58 19.65 3.40
N LEU A 301 -0.33 19.63 2.41
CA LEU A 301 -0.63 18.43 1.61
C LEU A 301 0.53 17.95 0.73
N ARG A 302 1.43 18.83 0.29
CA ARG A 302 2.61 18.42 -0.49
C ARG A 302 3.58 17.62 0.37
N GLU A 303 3.81 18.06 1.61
CA GLU A 303 4.62 17.33 2.59
C GLU A 303 3.93 16.02 3.00
N PHE A 304 2.60 16.02 3.17
CA PHE A 304 1.84 14.82 3.49
C PHE A 304 2.07 13.73 2.44
N TRP A 305 1.94 14.03 1.15
CA TRP A 305 2.16 13.06 0.06
C TRP A 305 3.62 12.60 -0.07
N ARG A 306 4.59 13.36 0.46
CA ARG A 306 5.99 12.92 0.57
C ARG A 306 6.25 11.98 1.75
N ARG A 307 5.26 11.82 2.65
CA ARG A 307 5.36 11.05 3.89
C ARG A 307 4.33 9.93 4.02
N TRP A 308 3.28 9.95 3.19
CA TRP A 308 2.21 8.96 3.14
C TRP A 308 2.29 8.13 1.86
N HIS A 309 2.25 6.81 2.01
CA HIS A 309 2.28 5.84 0.92
C HIS A 309 3.30 6.20 -0.19
N ILE A 310 4.54 6.46 0.23
CA ILE A 310 5.60 7.09 -0.57
C ILE A 310 5.86 6.30 -1.87
N SER A 311 5.82 4.97 -1.84
CA SER A 311 5.99 4.16 -3.06
C SER A 311 4.92 4.46 -4.11
N LEU A 312 3.66 4.61 -3.70
CA LEU A 312 2.55 4.95 -4.61
C LEU A 312 2.65 6.41 -5.05
N SER A 313 2.85 7.34 -4.13
CA SER A 313 2.90 8.77 -4.44
C SER A 313 4.00 9.07 -5.47
N THR A 314 5.19 8.49 -5.28
CA THR A 314 6.27 8.61 -6.25
C THR A 314 5.94 7.87 -7.55
N TRP A 315 5.27 6.72 -7.51
CA TRP A 315 4.89 6.01 -8.74
C TRP A 315 3.92 6.87 -9.58
N ILE A 316 2.88 7.42 -8.98
CA ILE A 316 1.92 8.32 -9.65
C ILE A 316 2.65 9.55 -10.21
N ARG A 317 3.57 10.14 -9.44
CA ARG A 317 4.40 11.25 -9.91
C ARG A 317 5.15 10.89 -11.19
N ASP A 318 5.83 9.74 -11.20
CA ASP A 318 6.81 9.38 -12.23
C ASP A 318 6.20 8.74 -13.48
N TYR A 319 5.08 8.03 -13.32
CA TYR A 319 4.41 7.28 -14.38
C TYR A 319 3.09 7.91 -14.85
N VAL A 320 2.54 8.89 -14.12
CA VAL A 320 1.31 9.60 -14.52
C VAL A 320 1.55 11.10 -14.65
N TYR A 321 1.93 11.78 -13.57
CA TYR A 321 2.03 13.24 -13.54
C TYR A 321 3.11 13.79 -14.48
N ILE A 322 4.34 13.28 -14.42
CA ILE A 322 5.45 13.72 -15.28
C ILE A 322 5.13 13.47 -16.77
N PRO A 323 4.67 12.27 -17.19
CA PRO A 323 4.27 12.02 -18.58
C PRO A 323 3.14 12.93 -19.10
N LEU A 324 2.25 13.44 -18.24
CA LEU A 324 1.21 14.42 -18.63
C LEU A 324 1.76 15.85 -18.86
N GLY A 325 3.07 16.06 -18.70
CA GLY A 325 3.76 17.34 -18.83
C GLY A 325 4.25 17.93 -17.51
N GLY A 326 3.99 17.26 -16.39
CA GLY A 326 4.43 17.67 -15.05
C GLY A 326 4.09 19.14 -14.75
N SER A 327 5.09 19.89 -14.30
CA SER A 327 4.99 21.33 -14.05
C SER A 327 5.54 22.21 -15.20
N HIS A 328 5.90 21.63 -16.34
CA HIS A 328 6.61 22.33 -17.42
C HIS A 328 5.69 22.97 -18.45
N ALA A 329 4.42 22.54 -18.54
CA ALA A 329 3.45 23.02 -19.53
C ALA A 329 2.62 24.24 -19.05
N GLY A 330 3.16 25.04 -18.13
CA GLY A 330 2.51 26.22 -17.56
C GLY A 330 1.57 25.94 -16.38
N PHE A 331 1.18 27.00 -15.66
CA PHE A 331 0.48 26.89 -14.38
C PHE A 331 -0.89 26.20 -14.51
N ARG A 332 -1.72 26.57 -15.50
CA ARG A 332 -3.06 25.97 -15.71
C ARG A 332 -2.97 24.48 -16.00
N ARG A 333 -2.05 24.06 -16.88
CA ARG A 333 -1.84 22.65 -17.21
C ARG A 333 -1.31 21.86 -16.01
N THR A 334 -0.44 22.48 -15.21
CA THR A 334 0.06 21.90 -13.95
C THR A 334 -1.10 21.54 -13.01
N GLN A 335 -2.07 22.45 -12.83
CA GLN A 335 -3.23 22.19 -11.96
C GLN A 335 -4.08 21.02 -12.47
N LEU A 336 -4.35 20.99 -13.78
CA LEU A 336 -5.08 19.89 -14.40
C LEU A 336 -4.33 18.56 -14.25
N ASN A 337 -3.02 18.55 -14.47
CA ASN A 337 -2.19 17.35 -14.31
C ASN A 337 -2.22 16.83 -12.87
N VAL A 338 -2.21 17.73 -11.87
CA VAL A 338 -2.33 17.35 -10.44
C VAL A 338 -3.70 16.72 -10.15
N ILE A 339 -4.80 17.35 -10.60
CA ILE A 339 -6.15 16.81 -10.40
C ILE A 339 -6.27 15.43 -11.07
N LEU A 340 -5.84 15.30 -12.32
CA LEU A 340 -5.90 14.02 -13.05
C LEU A 340 -5.09 12.94 -12.35
N ALA A 341 -3.86 13.24 -11.90
CA ALA A 341 -3.03 12.29 -11.19
C ALA A 341 -3.66 11.82 -9.87
N MET A 342 -4.27 12.73 -9.10
CA MET A 342 -4.94 12.38 -7.84
C MET A 342 -6.26 11.63 -8.05
N CYS A 343 -7.07 12.00 -9.03
CA CYS A 343 -8.29 11.26 -9.40
C CYS A 343 -7.96 9.83 -9.87
N LEU A 344 -6.92 9.66 -10.70
CA LEU A 344 -6.44 8.34 -11.10
C LEU A 344 -5.90 7.53 -9.91
N SER A 345 -5.24 8.17 -8.96
CA SER A 345 -4.84 7.53 -7.69
C SER A 345 -6.06 7.06 -6.89
N GLY A 346 -7.13 7.87 -6.84
CA GLY A 346 -8.39 7.48 -6.20
C GLY A 346 -9.02 6.25 -6.88
N LEU A 347 -9.19 6.29 -8.20
CA LEU A 347 -9.72 5.16 -8.98
C LEU A 347 -8.84 3.90 -8.85
N TRP A 348 -7.52 4.05 -8.65
CA TRP A 348 -6.63 2.94 -8.35
C TRP A 348 -6.89 2.30 -6.97
N HIS A 349 -7.49 2.99 -6.01
CA HIS A 349 -7.86 2.41 -4.71
C HIS A 349 -9.15 1.59 -4.76
N GLY A 350 -10.25 2.10 -5.33
CA GLY A 350 -11.48 1.32 -5.49
C GLY A 350 -12.36 1.81 -6.64
N SER A 351 -13.46 1.08 -6.90
CA SER A 351 -14.38 1.38 -8.01
C SER A 351 -15.53 2.32 -7.65
N GLY A 352 -15.76 2.59 -6.36
CA GLY A 352 -16.82 3.48 -5.88
C GLY A 352 -16.55 4.98 -6.10
N TRP A 353 -17.61 5.78 -6.16
CA TRP A 353 -17.55 7.25 -6.31
C TRP A 353 -16.78 7.95 -5.19
N CYS A 354 -16.86 7.41 -3.99
CA CYS A 354 -16.11 7.87 -2.82
C CYS A 354 -14.59 7.93 -3.07
N PHE A 355 -14.02 6.93 -3.76
CA PHE A 355 -12.60 6.94 -4.10
C PHE A 355 -12.22 8.01 -5.13
N PHE A 356 -13.07 8.22 -6.14
CA PHE A 356 -12.87 9.31 -7.10
C PHE A 356 -12.92 10.67 -6.40
N LEU A 357 -13.90 10.88 -5.52
CA LEU A 357 -14.06 12.11 -4.76
C LEU A 357 -12.92 12.34 -3.78
N TRP A 358 -12.43 11.31 -3.10
CA TRP A 358 -11.22 11.38 -2.29
C TRP A 358 -10.02 11.86 -3.11
N GLY A 359 -9.83 11.30 -4.31
CA GLY A 359 -8.78 11.74 -5.24
C GLY A 359 -8.97 13.19 -5.68
N LEU A 360 -10.20 13.58 -6.01
CA LEU A 360 -10.55 14.95 -6.38
C LEU A 360 -10.28 15.93 -5.25
N LEU A 361 -10.68 15.62 -4.01
CA LEU A 361 -10.44 16.45 -2.83
C LEU A 361 -8.94 16.73 -2.67
N HIS A 362 -8.10 15.70 -2.67
CA HIS A 362 -6.66 15.90 -2.57
C HIS A 362 -6.08 16.68 -3.77
N GLY A 363 -6.59 16.45 -4.99
CA GLY A 363 -6.22 17.23 -6.17
C GLY A 363 -6.53 18.71 -5.99
N LEU A 364 -7.75 19.05 -5.56
CA LEU A 364 -8.19 20.41 -5.29
C LEU A 364 -7.40 21.06 -4.14
N GLY A 365 -7.10 20.31 -3.07
CA GLY A 365 -6.27 20.79 -1.96
C GLY A 365 -4.85 21.15 -2.41
N LEU A 366 -4.24 20.34 -3.27
CA LEU A 366 -2.93 20.65 -3.86
C LEU A 366 -2.99 21.87 -4.80
N VAL A 367 -4.05 22.00 -5.60
CA VAL A 367 -4.29 23.18 -6.44
C VAL A 367 -4.47 24.44 -5.59
N ALA A 368 -5.18 24.36 -4.47
CA ALA A 368 -5.36 25.48 -3.54
C ALA A 368 -4.01 25.94 -2.97
N LEU A 369 -3.11 25.02 -2.60
CA LEU A 369 -1.74 25.38 -2.20
C LEU A 369 -0.95 26.03 -3.33
N ASN A 370 -1.05 25.52 -4.56
CA ASN A 370 -0.39 26.10 -5.73
C ASN A 370 -0.90 27.51 -6.06
N LEU A 371 -2.20 27.75 -5.91
CA LEU A 371 -2.82 29.06 -6.08
C LEU A 371 -2.41 30.03 -4.96
N GLY A 372 -2.35 29.55 -3.72
CA GLY A 372 -1.84 30.33 -2.59
C GLY A 372 -0.41 30.81 -2.82
N ASP A 373 0.49 29.90 -3.21
CA ASP A 373 1.88 30.24 -3.54
C ASP A 373 1.96 31.32 -4.64
N ALA A 374 1.14 31.19 -5.68
CA ALA A 374 1.11 32.14 -6.80
C ALA A 374 0.51 33.50 -6.41
N PHE A 375 -0.49 33.52 -5.53
CA PHE A 375 -1.15 34.75 -5.08
C PHE A 375 -0.29 35.54 -4.10
N PHE A 376 0.40 34.86 -3.19
CA PHE A 376 1.25 35.49 -2.18
C PHE A 376 2.72 35.64 -2.63
N ASP A 377 3.08 35.11 -3.80
CA ASP A 377 4.46 34.99 -4.31
C ASP A 377 5.44 34.42 -3.26
N ARG A 378 4.91 33.55 -2.39
CA ARG A 378 5.64 33.03 -1.24
C ARG A 378 5.12 31.66 -0.89
N ARG A 379 6.01 30.68 -1.03
CA ARG A 379 5.71 29.28 -0.75
C ARG A 379 5.95 28.96 0.72
N ASP A 380 5.05 28.17 1.29
CA ASP A 380 5.17 27.63 2.65
C ASP A 380 5.32 28.70 3.76
N ALA A 381 4.84 29.94 3.49
CA ALA A 381 5.01 31.10 4.38
C ALA A 381 4.48 30.88 5.80
N LEU A 382 3.35 30.17 5.95
CA LEU A 382 2.77 29.83 7.26
C LEU A 382 3.73 28.98 8.10
N ALA A 383 4.58 28.15 7.47
CA ALA A 383 5.44 27.22 8.18
C ALA A 383 6.76 27.81 8.67
N GLU A 384 7.04 29.09 8.35
CA GLU A 384 8.27 29.78 8.79
C GLU A 384 8.28 30.07 10.29
N THR A 385 7.11 30.18 10.92
CA THR A 385 6.97 30.37 12.37
C THR A 385 6.47 29.10 13.04
N TRP A 386 6.84 28.86 14.30
CA TRP A 386 6.36 27.69 15.02
C TRP A 386 4.82 27.64 15.17
N PRO A 387 4.08 28.75 15.44
CA PRO A 387 2.63 28.70 15.55
C PRO A 387 1.97 28.46 14.20
N GLY A 388 2.48 29.11 13.14
CA GLY A 388 1.95 28.92 11.79
C GLY A 388 2.22 27.50 11.27
N ARG A 389 3.36 26.90 11.60
CA ARG A 389 3.64 25.48 11.31
C ARG A 389 2.69 24.56 12.06
N ALA A 390 2.43 24.81 13.34
CA ALA A 390 1.49 24.02 14.14
C ALA A 390 0.06 24.12 13.57
N LEU A 391 -0.37 25.33 13.17
CA LEU A 391 -1.65 25.55 12.48
C LEU A 391 -1.70 24.81 11.15
N GLY A 392 -0.63 24.86 10.35
CA GLY A 392 -0.53 24.13 9.09
C GLY A 392 -0.64 22.62 9.28
N ILE A 393 -0.01 22.06 10.32
CA ILE A 393 -0.13 20.65 10.70
C ILE A 393 -1.58 20.33 11.05
N LEU A 394 -2.23 21.13 11.90
CA LEU A 394 -3.62 20.93 12.29
C LEU A 394 -4.55 20.97 11.07
N CYS A 395 -4.46 22.00 10.23
CA CYS A 395 -5.28 22.11 9.02
C CYS A 395 -5.06 20.95 8.06
N THR A 396 -3.80 20.51 7.88
CA THR A 396 -3.46 19.38 7.01
C THR A 396 -4.04 18.09 7.56
N LEU A 397 -3.88 17.82 8.86
CA LEU A 397 -4.40 16.63 9.51
C LEU A 397 -5.93 16.60 9.45
N SER A 398 -6.60 17.72 9.73
CA SER A 398 -8.06 17.82 9.63
C SER A 398 -8.53 17.55 8.20
N PHE A 399 -7.93 18.21 7.21
CA PHE A 399 -8.26 17.97 5.79
C PHE A 399 -8.12 16.49 5.43
N VAL A 400 -6.99 15.89 5.79
CA VAL A 400 -6.70 14.46 5.52
C VAL A 400 -7.71 13.56 6.23
N ALA A 401 -8.09 13.88 7.46
CA ALA A 401 -9.03 13.06 8.23
C ALA A 401 -10.44 13.06 7.61
N PHE A 402 -10.93 14.22 7.19
CA PHE A 402 -12.20 14.31 6.45
C PHE A 402 -12.12 13.72 5.04
N ALA A 403 -10.97 13.82 4.36
CA ALA A 403 -10.78 13.09 3.12
C ALA A 403 -10.85 11.57 3.37
N PHE A 404 -10.25 11.07 4.45
CA PHE A 404 -10.32 9.65 4.80
C PHE A 404 -11.70 9.17 5.23
N LEU A 405 -12.57 10.03 5.78
CA LEU A 405 -13.99 9.73 5.93
C LEU A 405 -14.59 9.35 4.57
N VAL A 406 -14.38 10.18 3.54
CA VAL A 406 -14.84 9.88 2.18
C VAL A 406 -14.19 8.60 1.65
N PHE A 407 -12.90 8.38 1.92
CA PHE A 407 -12.19 7.16 1.49
C PHE A 407 -12.77 5.87 2.09
N ARG A 408 -13.25 5.93 3.34
CA ARG A 408 -13.79 4.79 4.07
C ARG A 408 -15.16 4.37 3.55
N SER A 409 -16.03 5.34 3.32
CA SER A 409 -17.45 5.10 3.10
C SER A 409 -17.74 4.42 1.78
N GLU A 410 -18.68 3.48 1.80
CA GLU A 410 -19.10 2.74 0.60
C GLU A 410 -19.95 3.62 -0.33
N THR A 411 -20.72 4.53 0.26
CA THR A 411 -21.67 5.40 -0.46
C THR A 411 -21.56 6.85 0.00
N LEU A 412 -22.06 7.77 -0.84
CA LEU A 412 -22.13 9.18 -0.46
C LEU A 412 -23.18 9.46 0.61
N ASP A 413 -24.22 8.65 0.68
CA ASP A 413 -25.26 8.77 1.71
C ASP A 413 -24.68 8.50 3.09
N GLU A 414 -23.75 7.54 3.22
CA GLU A 414 -23.01 7.27 4.45
C GLU A 414 -22.15 8.47 4.89
N VAL A 415 -21.42 9.08 3.94
CA VAL A 415 -20.63 10.30 4.22
C VAL A 415 -21.54 11.42 4.72
N VAL A 416 -22.66 11.65 4.03
CA VAL A 416 -23.62 12.70 4.41
C VAL A 416 -24.25 12.39 5.77
N GLY A 417 -24.59 11.13 6.05
CA GLY A 417 -25.14 10.70 7.34
C GLY A 417 -24.19 10.99 8.50
N VAL A 418 -22.92 10.62 8.38
CA VAL A 418 -21.90 10.91 9.41
C VAL A 418 -21.72 12.43 9.61
N LEU A 419 -21.68 13.21 8.52
CA LEU A 419 -21.54 14.67 8.61
C LEU A 419 -22.79 15.34 9.20
N ALA A 420 -23.99 14.84 8.89
CA ALA A 420 -25.23 15.33 9.45
C ALA A 420 -25.30 15.06 10.96
N ALA A 421 -24.96 13.83 11.39
CA ALA A 421 -24.88 13.46 12.79
C ALA A 421 -23.85 14.33 13.55
N LEU A 422 -22.68 14.57 12.95
CA LEU A 422 -21.65 15.46 13.51
C LEU A 422 -22.18 16.87 13.78
N LEU A 423 -23.08 17.40 12.95
CA LEU A 423 -23.65 18.74 13.11
C LEU A 423 -24.89 18.76 14.01
N ALA A 424 -25.65 17.66 14.08
CA ALA A 424 -26.92 17.58 14.78
C ALA A 424 -26.78 17.28 16.29
N HIS A 425 -25.80 16.45 16.69
CA HIS A 425 -25.69 15.92 18.04
C HIS A 425 -24.70 16.68 18.93
N VAL A 426 -24.81 18.02 18.97
CA VAL A 426 -23.92 18.85 19.79
C VAL A 426 -24.26 18.66 21.28
N ALA A 427 -23.50 17.81 21.95
CA ALA A 427 -23.61 17.63 23.40
C ALA A 427 -23.04 18.85 24.15
N VAL A 428 -23.63 19.19 25.29
CA VAL A 428 -23.15 20.26 26.18
C VAL A 428 -21.79 19.89 26.79
N LEU A 429 -21.56 18.61 27.06
CA LEU A 429 -20.29 18.06 27.54
C LEU A 429 -19.98 16.73 26.83
N PRO A 430 -18.74 16.50 26.38
CA PRO A 430 -18.36 15.25 25.74
C PRO A 430 -18.33 14.09 26.74
N PRO A 431 -18.66 12.85 26.31
CA PRO A 431 -18.56 11.67 27.16
C PRO A 431 -17.12 11.47 27.66
N LEU A 432 -16.97 11.04 28.92
CA LEU A 432 -15.66 10.81 29.53
C LEU A 432 -14.80 9.83 28.73
N GLY A 433 -15.41 8.77 28.18
CA GLY A 433 -14.71 7.80 27.33
C GLY A 433 -14.07 8.44 26.11
N SER A 434 -14.78 9.33 25.42
CA SER A 434 -14.29 10.07 24.26
C SER A 434 -13.20 11.05 24.65
N VAL A 435 -13.30 11.72 25.80
CA VAL A 435 -12.23 12.59 26.31
C VAL A 435 -10.96 11.79 26.59
N ILE A 436 -11.07 10.63 27.24
CA ILE A 436 -9.93 9.75 27.50
C ILE A 436 -9.31 9.28 26.18
N ALA A 437 -10.12 8.85 25.22
CA ALA A 437 -9.63 8.41 23.91
C ALA A 437 -8.89 9.54 23.17
N ALA A 438 -9.39 10.78 23.22
CA ALA A 438 -8.72 11.94 22.65
C ALA A 438 -7.37 12.22 23.32
N LEU A 439 -7.31 12.16 24.65
CA LEU A 439 -6.08 12.34 25.40
C LEU A 439 -5.05 11.24 25.08
N LEU A 440 -5.49 9.99 24.92
CA LEU A 440 -4.62 8.88 24.54
C LEU A 440 -4.07 9.04 23.12
N LEU A 441 -4.89 9.44 22.15
CA LEU A 441 -4.44 9.71 20.78
C LEU A 441 -3.45 10.88 20.75
N LEU A 442 -3.73 11.96 21.49
CA LEU A 442 -2.82 13.09 21.61
C LEU A 442 -1.50 12.69 22.27
N LEU A 443 -1.55 11.94 23.37
CA LEU A 443 -0.36 11.43 24.06
C LEU A 443 0.46 10.52 23.13
N ALA A 444 -0.18 9.65 22.37
CA ALA A 444 0.48 8.79 21.38
C ALA A 444 1.21 9.62 20.30
N LEU A 445 0.58 10.71 19.83
CA LEU A 445 1.20 11.61 18.86
C LEU A 445 2.38 12.39 19.48
N LEU A 446 2.20 12.98 20.66
CA LEU A 446 3.24 13.78 21.34
C LEU A 446 4.44 12.92 21.79
N SER A 447 4.20 11.66 22.13
CA SER A 447 5.25 10.70 22.51
C SER A 447 5.97 10.06 21.32
N TRP A 448 5.70 10.48 20.07
CA TRP A 448 6.35 9.94 18.87
C TRP A 448 7.90 9.89 18.94
N PRO A 449 8.62 10.91 19.46
CA PRO A 449 10.07 10.81 19.62
C PRO A 449 10.51 9.70 20.59
N LEU A 450 9.75 9.49 21.67
CA LEU A 450 9.99 8.41 22.63
C LEU A 450 9.81 7.04 21.97
N TRP A 451 8.76 6.84 21.17
CA TRP A 451 8.55 5.59 20.42
C TRP A 451 9.73 5.28 19.48
N GLN A 452 10.25 6.30 18.77
CA GLN A 452 11.43 6.12 17.93
C GLN A 452 12.68 5.76 18.73
N MET A 453 12.88 6.39 19.90
CA MET A 453 14.01 6.11 20.77
C MET A 453 13.95 4.68 21.30
N LEU A 454 12.78 4.23 21.77
CA LEU A 454 12.57 2.86 22.23
C LEU A 454 12.81 1.84 21.12
N PHE A 455 12.30 2.10 19.91
CA PHE A 455 12.53 1.23 18.76
C PHE A 455 14.02 1.13 18.38
N ARG A 456 14.73 2.27 18.33
CA ARG A 456 16.18 2.27 18.09
C ARG A 456 16.94 1.53 19.19
N GLY A 457 16.54 1.72 20.45
CA GLY A 457 17.11 1.01 21.59
C GLY A 457 16.93 -0.50 21.50
N LEU A 458 15.73 -0.98 21.10
CA LEU A 458 15.49 -2.39 20.83
C LEU A 458 16.41 -2.91 19.72
N VAL A 459 16.54 -2.20 18.61
CA VAL A 459 17.42 -2.60 17.51
C VAL A 459 18.88 -2.65 17.96
N CYS A 460 19.37 -1.66 18.71
CA CYS A 460 20.74 -1.65 19.24
C CYS A 460 20.97 -2.82 20.20
N LEU A 461 20.02 -3.11 21.10
CA LEU A 461 20.08 -4.27 21.99
C LEU A 461 20.21 -5.58 21.21
N LEU A 462 19.44 -5.75 20.14
CA LEU A 462 19.54 -6.92 19.27
C LEU A 462 20.89 -6.96 18.52
N GLU A 463 21.40 -5.83 18.04
CA GLU A 463 22.71 -5.75 17.37
C GLU A 463 23.87 -6.12 18.31
N GLU A 464 23.76 -5.84 19.61
CA GLU A 464 24.78 -6.18 20.63
C GLU A 464 24.69 -7.63 21.13
N MET A 465 23.56 -8.31 20.92
CA MET A 465 23.33 -9.67 21.40
C MET A 465 23.54 -10.73 20.29
N PRO A 466 24.07 -11.92 20.60
CA PRO A 466 24.05 -13.05 19.68
C PRO A 466 22.64 -13.36 19.18
N MET A 467 22.48 -13.63 17.88
CA MET A 467 21.17 -13.85 17.24
C MET A 467 20.35 -14.97 17.92
N LEU A 468 21.01 -15.99 18.47
CA LEU A 468 20.35 -17.07 19.21
C LEU A 468 19.60 -16.59 20.47
N LEU A 469 20.01 -15.46 21.04
CA LEU A 469 19.39 -14.87 22.23
C LEU A 469 18.29 -13.86 21.90
N TRP A 470 18.08 -13.52 20.62
CA TRP A 470 17.03 -12.58 20.21
C TRP A 470 15.62 -13.06 20.56
N CYS A 471 15.43 -14.38 20.68
CA CYS A 471 14.17 -14.97 21.11
C CYS A 471 13.76 -14.53 22.53
N LEU A 472 14.68 -14.07 23.38
CA LEU A 472 14.37 -13.60 24.73
C LEU A 472 13.64 -12.25 24.71
N PRO A 473 14.22 -11.14 24.22
CA PRO A 473 13.51 -9.86 24.17
C PRO A 473 12.29 -9.93 23.23
N LEU A 474 12.41 -10.57 22.06
CA LEU A 474 11.30 -10.69 21.12
C LEU A 474 10.19 -11.61 21.64
N GLY A 475 10.54 -12.68 22.36
CA GLY A 475 9.57 -13.60 22.96
C GLY A 475 8.81 -12.96 24.12
N LEU A 476 9.48 -12.18 24.97
CA LEU A 476 8.82 -11.40 26.03
C LEU A 476 7.84 -10.39 25.43
N LEU A 477 8.28 -9.68 24.37
CA LEU A 477 7.47 -8.71 23.66
C LEU A 477 6.27 -9.36 22.94
N ALA A 478 6.47 -10.53 22.32
CA ALA A 478 5.40 -11.30 21.70
C ALA A 478 4.41 -11.81 22.75
N PHE A 479 4.89 -12.29 23.90
CA PHE A 479 4.03 -12.70 25.02
C PHE A 479 3.20 -11.53 25.55
N PHE A 480 3.81 -10.36 25.73
CA PHE A 480 3.09 -9.14 26.06
C PHE A 480 2.02 -8.82 25.02
N LEU A 481 2.36 -8.88 23.73
CA LEU A 481 1.42 -8.63 22.64
C LEU A 481 0.22 -9.59 22.68
N LEU A 482 0.44 -10.87 22.94
CA LEU A 482 -0.63 -11.87 23.07
C LEU A 482 -1.58 -11.61 24.25
N ILE A 483 -1.12 -10.91 25.30
CA ILE A 483 -1.96 -10.53 26.44
C ILE A 483 -2.82 -9.31 26.12
N VAL A 484 -2.28 -8.33 25.39
CA VAL A 484 -2.93 -7.02 25.19
C VAL A 484 -3.69 -6.89 23.87
N ALA A 485 -3.39 -7.73 22.88
CA ALA A 485 -4.07 -7.70 21.59
C ALA A 485 -5.52 -8.19 21.72
N PRO A 486 -6.50 -7.53 21.07
CA PRO A 486 -7.85 -8.05 20.93
C PRO A 486 -7.86 -9.45 20.27
N SER A 487 -8.93 -10.21 20.51
CA SER A 487 -9.09 -11.54 19.92
C SER A 487 -9.35 -11.47 18.42
N GLY A 488 -8.69 -12.33 17.64
CA GLY A 488 -8.87 -12.45 16.19
C GLY A 488 -7.64 -11.96 15.41
N VAL A 489 -7.60 -12.27 14.12
CA VAL A 489 -6.55 -11.76 13.20
C VAL A 489 -7.12 -10.52 12.51
N PRO A 490 -6.54 -9.32 12.73
CA PRO A 490 -7.03 -8.11 12.09
C PRO A 490 -6.70 -8.09 10.60
N GLY A 491 -7.72 -7.86 9.78
CA GLY A 491 -7.56 -7.79 8.33
C GLY A 491 -6.75 -6.58 7.84
N PHE A 492 -6.31 -6.66 6.57
CA PHE A 492 -5.72 -5.51 5.87
C PHE A 492 -6.80 -4.58 5.30
N ILE A 493 -6.86 -3.33 5.77
CA ILE A 493 -7.95 -2.40 5.41
C ILE A 493 -8.04 -2.14 3.90
N TYR A 494 -6.93 -2.13 3.15
CA TYR A 494 -7.01 -1.94 1.69
C TYR A 494 -7.43 -3.19 0.92
N ALA A 495 -7.47 -4.38 1.54
CA ALA A 495 -7.93 -5.60 0.89
C ALA A 495 -9.47 -5.69 0.82
N THR A 496 -10.20 -4.82 1.53
CA THR A 496 -11.67 -4.82 1.57
C THR A 496 -12.33 -3.99 0.45
N PHE A 497 -11.55 -3.21 -0.31
CA PHE A 497 -12.04 -2.25 -1.32
C PHE A 497 -11.94 -2.73 -2.77
#